data_AF-A0A5N5RMP7-F1
#
_entry.id   AF-A0A5N5RMP7-F1
#
_cell.length_a   1.000
_cell.length_b   1.000
_cell.length_c   1.000
_cell.angle_alpha   90.00
_cell.angle_beta   90.00
_cell.angle_gamma   90.00
#
_symmetry.space_group_name_H-M   'P 1'
#
loop_
_entity.id
_entity.type
_entity.pdbx_description
1 polymer ?
#
loop_
_entity_poly.entity_id
_entity_poly.type
_entity_poly.pdbx_seq_one_letter_code
_entity_poly.pdbx_strand_id
1 'polypeptide(L)'
;MTRQGYGKLSNGFHANTKVKKLRRVCPTALGVYCMAISYCSDVLNDGVMSEDDVLYQLDATEEELAALVKVGLFDRLDDGSYRIHDYLTYQSSRQQVEEKAADARDRKRRQRDNTIVTSESQRDNANVTSMSRCDNTNVTPESREDSLTKNQEPRTKESSNEDSLPQTPSRGPSVPADEEYPIAFEQFWATYPRKEGKRKALAAWRRARRKTGHETLIAKAAQYHADPNREPGYTLTPANWLDGEHWLDDPLPAKPRPGQPDPEAEKAARLRDVDWLCTHVDDPEAQDAALLLPEKAQALARARYPDEWYRLWRRGTQRAEREVAS
;
A
#
# COMPACT_ATOMS: atom_id res chain seq x y z
N MET A 1 3.89 22.82 12.44
CA MET A 1 3.82 21.75 11.43
C MET A 1 3.07 20.60 12.06
N THR A 2 2.03 20.08 11.41
CA THR A 2 1.35 18.85 11.82
C THR A 2 2.30 17.66 11.71
N ARG A 3 2.12 16.63 12.53
CA ARG A 3 2.84 15.36 12.44
C ARG A 3 2.24 14.51 11.33
N GLN A 4 3.09 13.88 10.52
CA GLN A 4 2.65 12.99 9.44
C GLN A 4 2.17 11.66 10.04
N GLY A 5 0.85 11.45 10.09
CA GLY A 5 0.21 10.28 10.70
C GLY A 5 -1.30 10.25 10.49
N TYR A 6 -1.99 9.33 11.16
CA TYR A 6 -3.46 9.21 11.14
C TYR A 6 -3.98 8.70 12.49
N GLY A 7 -5.07 9.28 12.98
CA GLY A 7 -5.85 8.70 14.07
C GLY A 7 -6.68 7.52 13.57
N LYS A 8 -6.76 6.43 14.33
CA LYS A 8 -7.52 5.24 13.91
C LYS A 8 -9.00 5.36 14.27
N LEU A 9 -9.88 4.98 13.34
CA LEU A 9 -11.30 4.77 13.61
C LEU A 9 -11.66 3.31 13.34
N SER A 10 -12.40 2.67 14.25
CA SER A 10 -12.80 1.27 14.07
C SER A 10 -13.79 1.10 12.92
N ASN A 11 -13.60 0.08 12.07
CA ASN A 11 -14.58 -0.33 11.06
C ASN A 11 -16.00 -0.51 11.66
N GLY A 12 -16.07 -0.96 12.92
CA GLY A 12 -17.31 -1.17 13.68
C GLY A 12 -17.92 0.09 14.31
N PHE A 13 -17.31 1.28 14.16
CA PHE A 13 -17.74 2.53 14.81
C PHE A 13 -19.22 2.85 14.49
N HIS A 14 -19.61 2.74 13.22
CA HIS A 14 -20.99 2.95 12.75
C HIS A 14 -22.02 2.01 13.43
N ALA A 15 -21.59 0.85 13.93
CA ALA A 15 -22.44 -0.14 14.57
C ALA A 15 -22.59 0.07 16.08
N ASN A 16 -21.71 0.86 16.71
CA ASN A 16 -21.63 1.03 18.16
C ASN A 16 -22.90 1.71 18.73
N THR A 17 -23.41 1.19 19.85
CA THR A 17 -24.61 1.71 20.53
C THR A 17 -24.44 3.15 21.04
N LYS A 18 -23.25 3.55 21.49
CA LYS A 18 -22.94 4.95 21.86
C LYS A 18 -23.12 5.87 20.64
N VAL A 19 -22.46 5.54 19.53
CA VAL A 19 -22.52 6.27 18.25
C VAL A 19 -23.95 6.35 17.71
N LYS A 20 -24.72 5.26 17.76
CA LYS A 20 -26.13 5.21 17.36
C LYS A 20 -27.06 6.06 18.25
N LYS A 21 -26.75 6.21 19.55
CA LYS A 21 -27.45 7.14 20.44
C LYS A 21 -27.10 8.59 20.07
N LEU A 22 -25.82 8.91 19.91
CA LEU A 22 -25.37 10.27 19.57
C LEU A 22 -26.01 10.76 18.27
N ARG A 23 -26.00 9.94 17.20
CA ARG A 23 -26.62 10.26 15.90
C ARG A 23 -28.13 10.62 15.99
N ARG A 24 -28.83 10.22 17.05
CA ARG A 24 -30.25 10.54 17.30
C ARG A 24 -30.47 11.77 18.17
N VAL A 25 -29.47 12.21 18.93
CA VAL A 25 -29.55 13.32 19.89
C VAL A 25 -28.87 14.56 19.33
N CYS A 26 -27.64 14.41 18.85
CA CYS A 26 -26.86 15.47 18.21
C CYS A 26 -25.95 14.82 17.15
N PRO A 27 -26.31 14.87 15.85
CA PRO A 27 -25.55 14.20 14.80
C PRO A 27 -24.25 14.92 14.44
N THR A 28 -24.13 16.23 14.69
CA THR A 28 -22.94 17.05 14.38
C THR A 28 -21.78 16.74 15.33
N ALA A 29 -22.07 16.41 16.59
CA ALA A 29 -21.11 15.92 17.58
C ALA A 29 -20.27 14.69 17.14
N LEU A 30 -20.72 13.94 16.12
CA LEU A 30 -19.92 12.88 15.49
C LEU A 30 -18.70 13.44 14.73
N GLY A 31 -18.83 14.63 14.15
CA GLY A 31 -17.72 15.38 13.56
C GLY A 31 -16.71 15.77 14.62
N VAL A 32 -17.17 16.42 15.70
CA VAL A 32 -16.34 16.77 16.87
C VAL A 32 -15.57 15.57 17.40
N TYR A 33 -16.21 14.41 17.57
CA TYR A 33 -15.53 13.18 18.03
C TYR A 33 -14.43 12.69 17.07
N CYS A 34 -14.67 12.74 15.76
CA CYS A 34 -13.66 12.37 14.77
C CYS A 34 -12.50 13.39 14.72
N MET A 35 -12.79 14.68 14.85
CA MET A 35 -11.79 15.74 14.96
C MET A 35 -10.95 15.58 16.24
N ALA A 36 -11.57 15.24 17.37
CA ALA A 36 -10.90 14.97 18.63
C ALA A 36 -9.88 13.83 18.52
N ILE A 37 -10.24 12.71 17.86
CA ILE A 37 -9.30 11.61 17.60
C ILE A 37 -8.11 12.08 16.74
N SER A 38 -8.37 12.89 15.72
CA SER A 38 -7.32 13.44 14.85
C SER A 38 -6.37 14.37 15.63
N TYR A 39 -6.94 15.32 16.39
CA TYR A 39 -6.21 16.27 17.22
C TYR A 39 -5.34 15.58 18.28
N CYS A 40 -5.92 14.64 19.03
CA CYS A 40 -5.19 13.88 20.04
C CYS A 40 -4.06 13.03 19.45
N SER A 41 -4.22 12.55 18.20
CA SER A 41 -3.20 11.80 17.48
C SER A 41 -2.08 12.69 16.90
N ASP A 42 -2.35 13.95 16.59
CA ASP A 42 -1.33 14.91 16.15
C ASP A 42 -0.56 15.48 17.34
N VAL A 43 -1.26 15.96 18.38
CA VAL A 43 -0.63 16.55 19.58
C VAL A 43 0.08 15.52 20.46
N LEU A 44 -0.40 14.26 20.48
CA LEU A 44 0.02 13.21 21.41
C LEU A 44 -0.23 13.61 22.88
N ASN A 45 -1.48 13.96 23.18
CA ASN A 45 -2.00 14.29 24.51
C ASN A 45 -2.63 13.08 25.25
N ASP A 46 -2.41 11.86 24.74
CA ASP A 46 -2.99 10.60 25.24
C ASP A 46 -4.54 10.60 25.35
N GLY A 47 -5.21 11.45 24.56
CA GLY A 47 -6.67 11.55 24.51
C GLY A 47 -7.27 12.48 25.55
N VAL A 48 -6.46 13.29 26.26
CA VAL A 48 -6.91 14.30 27.23
C VAL A 48 -6.85 15.69 26.61
N MET A 49 -7.93 16.45 26.75
CA MET A 49 -8.15 17.77 26.16
C MET A 49 -8.70 18.71 27.24
N SER A 50 -8.22 19.95 27.29
CA SER A 50 -8.85 21.00 28.10
C SER A 50 -10.24 21.38 27.56
N GLU A 51 -10.99 22.17 28.34
CA GLU A 51 -12.26 22.75 27.87
C GLU A 51 -12.01 23.67 26.65
N ASP A 52 -10.93 24.47 26.68
CA ASP A 52 -10.51 25.33 25.57
C ASP A 52 -10.11 24.55 24.30
N ASP A 53 -9.43 23.41 24.45
CA ASP A 53 -9.12 22.51 23.32
C ASP A 53 -10.41 22.06 22.60
N VAL A 54 -11.42 21.64 23.37
CA VAL A 54 -12.67 21.14 22.80
C VAL A 54 -13.49 22.26 22.18
N LEU A 55 -13.66 23.39 22.87
CA LEU A 55 -14.49 24.49 22.38
C LEU A 55 -13.82 25.26 21.23
N TYR A 56 -12.55 25.64 21.34
CA TYR A 56 -11.88 26.53 20.38
C TYR A 56 -11.01 25.82 19.34
N GLN A 57 -10.41 24.66 19.66
CA GLN A 57 -9.52 23.95 18.72
C GLN A 57 -10.25 22.84 17.94
N LEU A 58 -11.41 22.37 18.41
CA LEU A 58 -12.31 21.47 17.66
C LEU A 58 -13.60 22.14 17.14
N ASP A 59 -13.81 23.43 17.43
CA ASP A 59 -15.02 24.20 17.09
C ASP A 59 -16.33 23.54 17.57
N ALA A 60 -16.29 22.96 18.79
CA ALA A 60 -17.41 22.22 19.35
C ALA A 60 -18.34 23.14 20.17
N THR A 61 -19.66 22.99 19.99
CA THR A 61 -20.63 23.66 20.86
C THR A 61 -20.75 22.99 22.23
N GLU A 62 -21.19 23.74 23.25
CA GLU A 62 -21.51 23.20 24.58
C GLU A 62 -22.56 22.08 24.50
N GLU A 63 -23.52 22.16 23.57
CA GLU A 63 -24.53 21.11 23.36
C GLU A 63 -23.92 19.80 22.83
N GLU A 64 -22.95 19.88 21.91
CA GLU A 64 -22.23 18.73 21.37
C GLU A 64 -21.31 18.08 22.42
N LEU A 65 -20.59 18.89 23.18
CA LEU A 65 -19.77 18.45 24.31
C LEU A 65 -20.64 17.75 25.37
N ALA A 66 -21.75 18.37 25.78
CA ALA A 66 -22.71 17.76 26.70
C ALA A 66 -23.31 16.46 26.14
N ALA A 67 -23.58 16.38 24.84
CA ALA A 67 -24.05 15.16 24.19
C ALA A 67 -22.99 14.04 24.16
N LEU A 68 -21.71 14.38 23.91
CA LEU A 68 -20.58 13.45 23.91
C LEU A 68 -20.33 12.83 25.30
N VAL A 69 -20.38 13.66 26.34
CA VAL A 69 -20.27 13.23 27.74
C VAL A 69 -21.49 12.40 28.16
N LYS A 70 -22.71 12.85 27.85
CA LYS A 70 -23.96 12.13 28.16
C LYS A 70 -24.08 10.76 27.48
N VAL A 71 -23.41 10.57 26.34
CA VAL A 71 -23.32 9.29 25.63
C VAL A 71 -22.13 8.43 26.12
N GLY A 72 -21.20 9.02 26.88
CA GLY A 72 -19.98 8.36 27.36
C GLY A 72 -18.97 8.09 26.24
N LEU A 73 -18.88 8.98 25.25
CA LEU A 73 -17.77 8.98 24.29
C LEU A 73 -16.63 9.88 24.75
N PHE A 74 -16.95 10.96 25.47
CA PHE A 74 -16.01 11.67 26.34
C PHE A 74 -16.35 11.36 27.80
N ASP A 75 -15.33 11.35 28.66
CA ASP A 75 -15.45 11.38 30.12
C ASP A 75 -14.97 12.75 30.61
N ARG A 76 -15.61 13.35 31.62
CA ARG A 76 -15.11 14.56 32.29
C ARG A 76 -14.25 14.17 33.49
N LEU A 77 -13.13 14.85 33.67
CA LEU A 77 -12.16 14.64 34.74
C LEU A 77 -12.33 15.67 35.86
N ASP A 78 -11.79 15.37 37.05
CA ASP A 78 -11.97 16.18 38.27
C ASP A 78 -11.32 17.58 38.18
N ASP A 79 -10.36 17.76 37.27
CA ASP A 79 -9.70 19.03 36.95
C ASP A 79 -10.50 19.89 35.95
N GLY A 80 -11.66 19.42 35.50
CA GLY A 80 -12.52 20.07 34.50
C GLY A 80 -12.21 19.70 33.05
N SER A 81 -11.09 19.00 32.79
CA SER A 81 -10.71 18.55 31.45
C SER A 81 -11.55 17.36 30.96
N TYR A 82 -11.42 17.02 29.69
CA TYR A 82 -12.18 15.97 29.02
C TYR A 82 -11.24 14.91 28.44
N ARG A 83 -11.62 13.64 28.56
CA ARG A 83 -10.89 12.49 28.00
C ARG A 83 -11.73 11.75 26.97
N ILE A 84 -11.14 11.37 25.84
CA ILE A 84 -11.76 10.43 24.90
C ILE A 84 -11.80 9.04 25.55
N HIS A 85 -13.00 8.47 25.70
CA HIS A 85 -13.21 7.17 26.33
C HIS A 85 -12.49 6.05 25.55
N ASP A 86 -11.83 5.13 26.26
CA ASP A 86 -11.02 4.04 25.68
C ASP A 86 -9.90 4.47 24.69
N TYR A 87 -9.44 5.73 24.70
CA TYR A 87 -8.48 6.23 23.70
C TYR A 87 -7.22 5.36 23.55
N LEU A 88 -6.56 5.04 24.67
CA LEU A 88 -5.34 4.22 24.72
C LEU A 88 -5.58 2.73 24.44
N THR A 89 -6.84 2.27 24.38
CA THR A 89 -7.19 0.90 23.96
C THR A 89 -7.06 0.74 22.43
N TYR A 90 -7.15 1.83 21.66
CA TYR A 90 -7.16 1.80 20.20
C TYR A 90 -6.01 2.59 19.56
N GLN A 91 -5.65 3.75 20.13
CA GLN A 91 -4.52 4.56 19.68
C GLN A 91 -3.21 4.14 20.38
N SER A 92 -2.05 4.52 19.83
CA SER A 92 -0.78 4.41 20.54
C SER A 92 -0.60 5.60 21.48
N SER A 93 -0.07 5.36 22.69
CA SER A 93 0.28 6.45 23.60
C SER A 93 1.44 7.30 23.06
N ARG A 94 1.57 8.52 23.56
CA ARG A 94 2.69 9.43 23.31
C ARG A 94 4.03 8.72 23.47
N GLN A 95 4.22 8.04 24.60
CA GLN A 95 5.44 7.29 24.90
C GLN A 95 5.74 6.23 23.83
N GLN A 96 4.74 5.44 23.43
CA GLN A 96 4.90 4.43 22.38
C GLN A 96 5.21 5.04 21.01
N VAL A 97 4.69 6.22 20.69
CA VAL A 97 4.98 6.92 19.41
C VAL A 97 6.38 7.51 19.43
N GLU A 98 6.79 8.14 20.54
CA GLU A 98 8.14 8.69 20.72
C GLU A 98 9.21 7.58 20.71
N GLU A 99 8.96 6.44 21.35
CA GLU A 99 9.82 5.24 21.34
C GLU A 99 9.95 4.64 19.92
N LYS A 100 8.83 4.37 19.24
CA LYS A 100 8.85 3.88 17.84
C LYS A 100 9.57 4.85 16.89
N ALA A 101 9.47 6.16 17.14
CA ALA A 101 10.19 7.18 16.39
C ALA A 101 11.70 7.20 16.71
N ALA A 102 12.11 6.98 17.97
CA ALA A 102 13.50 6.80 18.36
C ALA A 102 14.09 5.56 17.67
N ASP A 103 13.44 4.40 17.78
CA ASP A 103 13.83 3.17 17.08
C ASP A 103 13.96 3.35 15.56
N ALA A 104 13.08 4.15 14.95
CA ALA A 104 13.14 4.44 13.52
C ALA A 104 14.32 5.34 13.14
N ARG A 105 14.68 6.30 14.00
CA ARG A 105 15.90 7.13 13.84
C ARG A 105 17.15 6.26 14.01
N ASP A 106 17.18 5.40 15.02
CA ASP A 106 18.31 4.52 15.32
C ASP A 106 18.57 3.50 14.21
N ARG A 107 17.51 2.87 13.68
CA ARG A 107 17.61 2.00 12.49
C ARG A 107 18.15 2.75 11.27
N LYS A 108 17.67 3.98 11.01
CA LYS A 108 18.17 4.83 9.92
C LYS A 108 19.63 5.28 10.13
N ARG A 109 20.06 5.52 11.38
CA ARG A 109 21.45 5.81 11.74
C ARG A 109 22.34 4.61 11.42
N ARG A 110 22.05 3.44 12.01
CA ARG A 110 22.82 2.20 11.80
C ARG A 110 22.90 1.79 10.32
N GLN A 111 21.83 2.04 9.55
CA GLN A 111 21.83 1.82 8.10
C GLN A 111 22.83 2.75 7.38
N ARG A 112 22.84 4.05 7.69
CA ARG A 112 23.81 5.00 7.12
C ARG A 112 25.24 4.65 7.50
N ASP A 113 25.48 4.35 8.77
CA ASP A 113 26.80 3.95 9.29
C ASP A 113 27.34 2.74 8.51
N ASN A 114 26.50 1.71 8.33
CA ASN A 114 26.87 0.51 7.58
C ASN A 114 27.09 0.78 6.07
N THR A 115 26.32 1.68 5.45
CA THR A 115 26.56 2.10 4.06
C THR A 115 27.90 2.81 3.91
N ILE A 116 28.28 3.67 4.87
CA ILE A 116 29.60 4.34 4.86
C ILE A 116 30.73 3.30 4.96
N VAL A 117 30.69 2.42 5.97
CA VAL A 117 31.70 1.36 6.16
C VAL A 117 31.80 0.44 4.93
N THR A 118 30.66 0.09 4.31
CA THR A 118 30.66 -0.69 3.06
C THR A 118 31.38 0.07 1.94
N SER A 119 31.11 1.37 1.79
CA SER A 119 31.76 2.19 0.74
C SER A 119 33.26 2.43 0.96
N GLU A 120 33.73 2.40 2.22
CA GLU A 120 35.15 2.48 2.54
C GLU A 120 35.86 1.15 2.25
N SER A 121 35.28 0.02 2.67
CA SER A 121 35.82 -1.33 2.39
C SER A 121 35.95 -1.68 0.89
N GLN A 122 35.25 -0.96 0.01
CA GLN A 122 35.39 -1.10 -1.45
C GLN A 122 36.53 -0.28 -2.05
N ARG A 123 37.09 0.71 -1.33
CA ARG A 123 38.24 1.51 -1.78
C ARG A 123 39.56 0.74 -1.64
N ASP A 124 39.66 -0.10 -0.62
CA ASP A 124 40.87 -0.91 -0.36
C ASP A 124 41.08 -2.06 -1.36
N ASN A 125 40.10 -2.33 -2.24
CA ASN A 125 40.15 -3.39 -3.26
C ASN A 125 40.20 -2.83 -4.70
N ALA A 126 40.79 -1.64 -4.87
CA ALA A 126 40.86 -0.91 -6.13
C ALA A 126 41.95 -1.44 -7.09
N ASN A 127 41.81 -2.68 -7.56
CA ASN A 127 42.56 -3.18 -8.73
C ASN A 127 41.71 -4.07 -9.67
N VAL A 128 40.49 -3.62 -9.98
CA VAL A 128 39.69 -4.14 -11.10
C VAL A 128 39.16 -2.95 -11.90
N THR A 129 39.34 -2.98 -13.23
CA THR A 129 39.10 -1.84 -14.12
C THR A 129 37.67 -1.29 -14.05
N SER A 130 37.54 -0.01 -13.71
CA SER A 130 36.27 0.70 -13.71
C SER A 130 35.84 1.10 -15.13
N MET A 131 34.75 0.51 -15.63
CA MET A 131 33.99 1.06 -16.76
C MET A 131 32.82 1.90 -16.24
N SER A 132 33.00 3.22 -16.35
CA SER A 132 32.03 4.31 -16.32
C SER A 132 30.58 4.01 -15.86
N ARG A 133 30.25 4.48 -14.65
CA ARG A 133 28.93 5.06 -14.34
C ARG A 133 29.10 6.33 -13.50
N CYS A 134 29.28 7.46 -14.17
CA CYS A 134 29.06 8.76 -13.57
C CYS A 134 27.55 9.09 -13.51
N ASP A 135 27.22 10.04 -12.66
CA ASP A 135 26.02 10.88 -12.65
C ASP A 135 24.63 10.22 -12.61
N ASN A 136 23.98 10.36 -11.46
CA ASN A 136 22.51 10.48 -11.34
C ASN A 136 22.13 10.99 -9.92
N THR A 137 22.79 12.04 -9.45
CA THR A 137 22.57 12.64 -8.12
C THR A 137 21.43 13.64 -8.10
N ASN A 138 20.22 13.23 -8.50
CA ASN A 138 18.99 13.92 -8.09
C ASN A 138 17.73 13.04 -8.20
N VAL A 139 17.53 12.16 -7.22
CA VAL A 139 16.23 11.55 -6.94
C VAL A 139 15.98 11.66 -5.43
N THR A 140 15.11 12.59 -5.04
CA THR A 140 14.53 12.61 -3.69
C THR A 140 13.88 11.25 -3.45
N PRO A 141 14.15 10.55 -2.33
CA PRO A 141 13.41 9.34 -1.96
C PRO A 141 12.03 9.76 -1.43
N GLU A 142 11.20 10.27 -2.34
CA GLU A 142 9.79 10.52 -2.10
C GLU A 142 9.15 9.22 -1.63
N SER A 143 8.38 9.32 -0.55
CA SER A 143 7.85 8.14 0.14
C SER A 143 6.96 7.35 -0.80
N ARG A 144 7.36 6.13 -1.12
CA ARG A 144 6.57 5.18 -1.91
C ARG A 144 5.20 5.03 -1.26
N GLU A 145 4.19 5.69 -1.83
CA GLU A 145 2.84 5.71 -1.29
C GLU A 145 2.22 4.32 -1.48
N ASP A 146 2.25 3.51 -0.41
CA ASP A 146 1.75 2.14 -0.38
C ASP A 146 0.20 2.17 -0.27
N SER A 147 -0.42 2.71 -1.31
CA SER A 147 -1.86 2.86 -1.47
C SER A 147 -2.50 1.49 -1.70
N LEU A 148 -2.84 0.78 -0.62
CA LEU A 148 -4.00 -0.13 -0.58
C LEU A 148 -4.46 -0.37 0.88
N THR A 149 -5.77 -0.23 1.12
CA THR A 149 -6.40 -0.21 2.46
C THR A 149 -6.47 -1.57 3.14
N LYS A 150 -5.37 -2.03 3.76
CA LYS A 150 -5.30 -3.34 4.42
C LYS A 150 -5.67 -3.30 5.92
N ASN A 151 -6.92 -2.96 6.23
CA ASN A 151 -7.48 -3.03 7.60
C ASN A 151 -7.69 -4.49 8.07
N GLN A 152 -6.60 -5.16 8.47
CA GLN A 152 -6.65 -6.42 9.23
C GLN A 152 -5.63 -6.42 10.36
N GLU A 153 -6.10 -6.45 11.60
CA GLU A 153 -5.26 -6.60 12.79
C GLU A 153 -4.91 -8.09 13.02
N PRO A 154 -3.67 -8.42 13.42
CA PRO A 154 -3.36 -9.72 13.97
C PRO A 154 -3.99 -9.83 15.37
N ARG A 155 -4.96 -10.74 15.54
CA ARG A 155 -5.62 -11.03 16.82
C ARG A 155 -4.61 -11.22 17.96
N THR A 156 -4.67 -10.34 18.95
CA THR A 156 -4.05 -10.57 20.27
C THR A 156 -4.69 -11.77 20.95
N LYS A 157 -3.88 -12.60 21.60
CA LYS A 157 -4.30 -13.55 22.64
C LYS A 157 -3.27 -13.49 23.76
N GLU A 158 -3.72 -13.10 24.94
CA GLU A 158 -2.92 -13.11 26.17
C GLU A 158 -3.32 -14.31 27.05
N SER A 159 -2.65 -14.45 28.20
CA SER A 159 -2.65 -15.59 29.14
C SER A 159 -2.01 -16.88 28.61
N SER A 160 -1.12 -17.56 29.35
CA SER A 160 -0.65 -17.35 30.74
C SER A 160 0.86 -17.59 30.90
N ASN A 161 1.44 -17.09 31.99
CA ASN A 161 2.84 -17.27 32.37
C ASN A 161 3.11 -18.56 33.18
N GLU A 162 4.41 -18.78 33.39
CA GLU A 162 5.13 -19.72 34.29
C GLU A 162 5.67 -21.00 33.60
N ASP A 163 6.94 -21.41 33.78
CA ASP A 163 7.92 -21.09 34.84
C ASP A 163 9.39 -21.09 34.35
N SER A 164 10.26 -20.40 35.10
CA SER A 164 11.72 -20.49 35.31
C SER A 164 12.76 -20.72 34.19
N LEU A 165 13.75 -19.83 34.21
CA LEU A 165 15.09 -19.84 33.59
C LEU A 165 16.06 -20.80 34.35
N PRO A 166 17.23 -21.25 33.79
CA PRO A 166 18.32 -20.35 33.36
C PRO A 166 19.16 -20.74 32.11
N GLN A 167 19.89 -19.74 31.61
CA GLN A 167 21.01 -19.89 30.66
C GLN A 167 22.32 -20.16 31.44
N THR A 168 23.28 -20.95 30.94
CA THR A 168 24.51 -20.50 30.24
C THR A 168 25.56 -21.63 30.35
N PRO A 169 26.73 -21.60 29.67
CA PRO A 169 27.05 -21.09 28.33
C PRO A 169 27.83 -22.13 27.46
N SER A 170 28.33 -21.67 26.30
CA SER A 170 29.57 -22.14 25.65
C SER A 170 29.52 -23.30 24.63
N ARG A 171 30.08 -23.00 23.44
CA ARG A 171 30.93 -23.87 22.59
C ARG A 171 30.37 -25.21 22.09
N GLY A 172 30.00 -25.24 20.80
CA GLY A 172 29.91 -26.48 20.01
C GLY A 172 31.29 -27.11 19.70
N PRO A 173 31.37 -28.21 18.94
CA PRO A 173 30.38 -28.67 17.96
C PRO A 173 29.65 -29.98 18.32
N SER A 174 28.37 -30.07 17.97
CA SER A 174 27.57 -31.30 18.12
C SER A 174 26.67 -31.56 16.89
N VAL A 175 27.17 -32.46 16.04
CA VAL A 175 26.36 -33.42 15.26
C VAL A 175 26.33 -34.69 16.14
N PRO A 176 25.24 -35.49 16.25
CA PRO A 176 24.15 -35.67 15.28
C PRO A 176 22.71 -35.52 15.83
N ALA A 177 21.80 -35.22 14.90
CA ALA A 177 20.47 -35.82 14.85
C ALA A 177 19.95 -35.63 13.41
N ASP A 178 19.58 -36.71 12.73
CA ASP A 178 18.93 -36.62 11.42
C ASP A 178 17.49 -36.13 11.59
N GLU A 179 17.27 -34.81 11.42
CA GLU A 179 15.95 -34.30 11.07
C GLU A 179 15.62 -34.79 9.65
N GLU A 180 15.16 -36.05 9.54
CA GLU A 180 14.69 -36.62 8.28
C GLU A 180 13.46 -35.84 7.81
N TYR A 181 13.71 -34.89 6.91
CA TYR A 181 12.68 -34.08 6.28
C TYR A 181 11.71 -35.01 5.54
N PRO A 182 10.37 -34.86 5.70
CA PRO A 182 9.42 -35.74 5.02
C PRO A 182 9.69 -35.77 3.51
N ILE A 183 9.76 -36.95 2.90
CA ILE A 183 10.20 -37.14 1.50
C ILE A 183 9.43 -36.23 0.51
N ALA A 184 8.14 -36.00 0.73
CA ALA A 184 7.35 -35.08 -0.10
C ALA A 184 7.76 -33.59 0.05
N PHE A 185 8.29 -33.17 1.20
CA PHE A 185 8.92 -31.86 1.37
C PHE A 185 10.31 -31.80 0.70
N GLU A 186 11.10 -32.88 0.77
CA GLU A 186 12.38 -32.97 0.04
C GLU A 186 12.15 -32.83 -1.48
N GLN A 187 11.13 -33.50 -2.02
CA GLN A 187 10.71 -33.38 -3.41
C GLN A 187 10.29 -31.94 -3.76
N PHE A 188 9.40 -31.33 -2.97
CA PHE A 188 9.03 -29.91 -3.14
C PHE A 188 10.26 -28.98 -3.10
N TRP A 189 11.17 -29.20 -2.15
CA TRP A 189 12.39 -28.42 -1.97
C TRP A 189 13.40 -28.61 -3.12
N ALA A 190 13.44 -29.79 -3.74
CA ALA A 190 14.23 -30.05 -4.93
C ALA A 190 13.68 -29.29 -6.15
N THR A 191 12.36 -29.30 -6.35
CA THR A 191 11.63 -28.66 -7.46
C THR A 191 11.63 -27.12 -7.37
N TYR A 192 11.50 -26.54 -6.17
CA TYR A 192 11.26 -25.12 -6.02
C TYR A 192 12.45 -24.25 -6.51
N PRO A 193 12.23 -23.16 -7.30
CA PRO A 193 13.30 -22.43 -7.98
C PRO A 193 14.28 -21.68 -7.07
N ARG A 194 13.88 -21.28 -5.85
CA ARG A 194 14.69 -20.50 -4.90
C ARG A 194 14.86 -21.23 -3.56
N LYS A 195 16.09 -21.58 -3.17
CA LYS A 195 16.35 -22.53 -2.06
C LYS A 195 16.78 -21.84 -0.76
N GLU A 196 15.96 -20.92 -0.27
CA GLU A 196 16.21 -20.15 0.96
C GLU A 196 15.36 -20.60 2.16
N GLY A 197 15.98 -20.73 3.33
CA GLY A 197 15.28 -20.87 4.61
C GLY A 197 14.55 -22.20 4.84
N LYS A 198 15.16 -23.36 4.52
CA LYS A 198 14.56 -24.72 4.60
C LYS A 198 13.71 -24.96 5.86
N ARG A 199 14.18 -24.57 7.05
CA ARG A 199 13.44 -24.72 8.33
C ARG A 199 12.15 -23.88 8.39
N LYS A 200 12.14 -22.64 7.86
CA LYS A 200 10.92 -21.82 7.73
C LYS A 200 9.98 -22.40 6.68
N ALA A 201 10.53 -22.88 5.56
CA ALA A 201 9.74 -23.54 4.51
C ALA A 201 9.07 -24.82 5.01
N LEU A 202 9.72 -25.62 5.88
CA LEU A 202 9.09 -26.79 6.51
C LEU A 202 7.93 -26.38 7.43
N ALA A 203 8.06 -25.28 8.18
CA ALA A 203 6.98 -24.77 9.03
C ALA A 203 5.80 -24.19 8.21
N ALA A 204 6.04 -23.64 7.02
CA ALA A 204 5.01 -23.28 6.05
C ALA A 204 4.36 -24.52 5.42
N TRP A 205 5.16 -25.51 4.99
CA TRP A 205 4.69 -26.78 4.42
C TRP A 205 3.78 -27.56 5.36
N ARG A 206 4.14 -27.65 6.66
CA ARG A 206 3.28 -28.24 7.70
C ARG A 206 1.94 -27.51 7.87
N ARG A 207 1.84 -26.22 7.52
CA ARG A 207 0.59 -25.45 7.51
C ARG A 207 -0.20 -25.67 6.22
N ALA A 208 0.44 -25.59 5.05
CA ALA A 208 -0.14 -25.82 3.73
C ALA A 208 -0.73 -27.24 3.58
N ARG A 209 -0.04 -28.27 4.09
CA ARG A 209 -0.51 -29.67 4.12
C ARG A 209 -1.83 -29.91 4.87
N ARG A 210 -2.35 -28.92 5.61
CA ARG A 210 -3.67 -28.98 6.27
C ARG A 210 -4.81 -28.43 5.40
N LYS A 211 -4.47 -27.85 4.24
CA LYS A 211 -5.40 -27.23 3.28
C LYS A 211 -5.34 -27.88 1.90
N THR A 212 -4.19 -28.45 1.52
CA THR A 212 -3.96 -28.98 0.16
C THR A 212 -3.02 -30.19 0.21
N GLY A 213 -3.21 -31.14 -0.72
CA GLY A 213 -2.37 -32.34 -0.85
C GLY A 213 -0.93 -32.00 -1.28
N HIS A 214 0.04 -32.80 -0.84
CA HIS A 214 1.46 -32.53 -1.15
C HIS A 214 1.78 -32.65 -2.63
N GLU A 215 1.11 -33.55 -3.37
CA GLU A 215 1.28 -33.73 -4.81
C GLU A 215 0.91 -32.46 -5.57
N THR A 216 -0.21 -31.82 -5.21
CA THR A 216 -0.65 -30.54 -5.78
C THR A 216 0.37 -29.42 -5.49
N LEU A 217 0.94 -29.38 -4.28
CA LEU A 217 1.96 -28.39 -3.91
C LEU A 217 3.27 -28.59 -4.71
N ILE A 218 3.69 -29.84 -4.95
CA ILE A 218 4.85 -30.16 -5.80
C ILE A 218 4.57 -29.81 -7.27
N ALA A 219 3.39 -30.16 -7.78
CA ALA A 219 2.99 -29.86 -9.16
C ALA A 219 2.89 -28.34 -9.43
N LYS A 220 2.29 -27.57 -8.51
CA LYS A 220 2.24 -26.09 -8.60
C LYS A 220 3.62 -25.46 -8.41
N ALA A 221 4.50 -26.02 -7.59
CA ALA A 221 5.90 -25.59 -7.51
C ALA A 221 6.66 -25.85 -8.83
N ALA A 222 6.39 -26.97 -9.52
CA ALA A 222 6.96 -27.26 -10.84
C ALA A 222 6.43 -26.29 -11.91
N GLN A 223 5.13 -25.94 -11.90
CA GLN A 223 4.57 -24.91 -12.77
C GLN A 223 5.22 -23.54 -12.52
N TYR A 224 5.38 -23.14 -11.26
CA TYR A 224 6.07 -21.89 -10.89
C TYR A 224 7.57 -21.92 -11.25
N HIS A 225 8.22 -23.09 -11.29
CA HIS A 225 9.57 -23.27 -11.82
C HIS A 225 9.63 -23.15 -13.35
N ALA A 226 8.60 -23.61 -14.07
CA ALA A 226 8.56 -23.61 -15.53
C ALA A 226 8.10 -22.27 -16.15
N ASP A 227 7.44 -21.39 -15.38
CA ASP A 227 6.87 -20.12 -15.87
C ASP A 227 7.93 -19.20 -16.53
N PRO A 228 7.85 -18.93 -17.86
CA PRO A 228 8.80 -18.07 -18.57
C PRO A 228 8.72 -16.58 -18.18
N ASN A 229 7.63 -16.14 -17.56
CA ASN A 229 7.48 -14.75 -17.11
C ASN A 229 8.16 -14.51 -15.75
N ARG A 230 8.55 -15.56 -15.01
CA ARG A 230 9.16 -15.43 -13.69
C ARG A 230 10.53 -14.74 -13.75
N GLU A 231 10.70 -13.69 -12.95
CA GLU A 231 12.01 -13.05 -12.75
C GLU A 231 12.73 -13.63 -11.53
N PRO A 232 14.04 -13.98 -11.64
CA PRO A 232 14.81 -14.47 -10.50
C PRO A 232 14.81 -13.53 -9.29
N GLY A 233 14.89 -12.21 -9.51
CA GLY A 233 14.89 -11.21 -8.44
C GLY A 233 13.58 -11.09 -7.67
N TYR A 234 12.44 -11.36 -8.32
CA TYR A 234 11.10 -11.32 -7.72
C TYR A 234 10.54 -12.72 -7.41
N THR A 235 11.34 -13.77 -7.59
CA THR A 235 10.95 -15.15 -7.23
C THR A 235 10.76 -15.25 -5.72
N LEU A 236 9.56 -15.64 -5.27
CA LEU A 236 9.22 -15.78 -3.86
C LEU A 236 10.11 -16.81 -3.17
N THR A 237 10.28 -16.69 -1.85
CA THR A 237 10.90 -17.76 -1.05
C THR A 237 9.88 -18.90 -0.88
N PRO A 238 10.32 -20.16 -0.70
CA PRO A 238 9.41 -21.29 -0.54
C PRO A 238 8.48 -21.13 0.68
N ALA A 239 8.99 -20.49 1.75
CA ALA A 239 8.20 -20.17 2.94
C ALA A 239 7.08 -19.15 2.63
N ASN A 240 7.38 -18.06 1.92
CA ASN A 240 6.38 -17.05 1.57
C ASN A 240 5.35 -17.60 0.57
N TRP A 241 5.80 -18.37 -0.43
CA TRP A 241 4.94 -19.02 -1.41
C TRP A 241 3.94 -19.99 -0.75
N LEU A 242 4.40 -20.76 0.25
CA LEU A 242 3.55 -21.66 1.04
C LEU A 242 2.69 -20.97 2.12
N ASP A 243 3.04 -19.77 2.56
CA ASP A 243 2.26 -19.02 3.58
C ASP A 243 1.22 -18.09 2.95
N GLY A 244 1.48 -17.55 1.75
CA GLY A 244 0.54 -16.74 0.96
C GLY A 244 -0.41 -17.54 0.07
N GLU A 245 -0.34 -18.88 0.12
CA GLU A 245 -1.24 -19.81 -0.59
C GLU A 245 -1.11 -19.79 -2.12
N HIS A 246 0.05 -19.33 -2.62
CA HIS A 246 0.37 -19.09 -4.03
C HIS A 246 0.40 -20.34 -4.94
N TRP A 247 -0.10 -21.48 -4.46
CA TRP A 247 -0.50 -22.62 -5.30
C TRP A 247 -1.92 -22.44 -5.87
N LEU A 248 -2.72 -21.52 -5.34
CA LEU A 248 -4.04 -21.14 -5.86
C LEU A 248 -3.95 -20.12 -6.99
N ASP A 249 -2.86 -19.35 -7.05
CA ASP A 249 -2.64 -18.32 -8.06
C ASP A 249 -2.68 -18.87 -9.50
N ASP A 250 -3.21 -18.04 -10.39
CA ASP A 250 -3.13 -18.19 -11.85
C ASP A 250 -1.67 -17.94 -12.35
N PRO A 251 -1.28 -18.50 -13.50
CA PRO A 251 0.05 -18.29 -14.07
C PRO A 251 0.33 -16.80 -14.34
N LEU A 252 1.60 -16.39 -14.25
CA LEU A 252 1.96 -14.98 -14.38
C LEU A 252 1.58 -14.45 -15.78
N PRO A 253 0.97 -13.26 -15.87
CA PRO A 253 0.58 -12.69 -17.16
C PRO A 253 1.79 -12.52 -18.07
N ALA A 254 1.58 -12.78 -19.36
CA ALA A 254 2.62 -12.65 -20.37
C ALA A 254 3.21 -11.23 -20.37
N LYS A 255 4.54 -11.12 -20.22
CA LYS A 255 5.20 -9.80 -20.19
C LYS A 255 4.88 -9.01 -21.48
N PRO A 256 4.55 -7.71 -21.37
CA PRO A 256 4.44 -6.86 -22.55
C PRO A 256 5.78 -6.85 -23.30
N ARG A 257 5.72 -6.87 -24.64
CA ARG A 257 6.93 -6.88 -25.46
C ARG A 257 7.68 -5.56 -25.31
N PRO A 258 9.02 -5.56 -25.14
CA PRO A 258 9.79 -4.33 -24.98
C PRO A 258 9.59 -3.43 -26.21
N GLY A 259 9.19 -2.18 -25.95
CA GLY A 259 8.82 -1.20 -26.98
C GLY A 259 7.32 -1.03 -27.23
N GLN A 260 6.46 -1.86 -26.62
CA GLN A 260 5.02 -1.60 -26.57
C GLN A 260 4.71 -0.69 -25.36
N PRO A 261 4.06 0.48 -25.54
CA PRO A 261 3.74 1.39 -24.45
C PRO A 261 2.71 0.79 -23.47
N ASP A 262 2.70 1.32 -22.25
CA ASP A 262 1.70 0.96 -21.24
C ASP A 262 0.30 1.44 -21.67
N PRO A 263 -0.70 0.54 -21.79
CA PRO A 263 -2.05 0.92 -22.22
C PRO A 263 -2.76 1.87 -21.25
N GLU A 264 -2.41 1.91 -19.96
CA GLU A 264 -3.00 2.88 -19.03
C GLU A 264 -2.39 4.28 -19.20
N ALA A 265 -1.07 4.39 -19.34
CA ALA A 265 -0.42 5.64 -19.72
C ALA A 265 -0.88 6.16 -21.10
N GLU A 266 -1.03 5.29 -22.10
CA GLU A 266 -1.51 5.64 -23.44
C GLU A 266 -2.97 6.14 -23.41
N LYS A 267 -3.82 5.56 -22.55
CA LYS A 267 -5.19 6.00 -22.28
C LYS A 267 -5.23 7.35 -21.55
N ALA A 268 -4.34 7.55 -20.57
CA ALA A 268 -4.25 8.80 -19.81
C ALA A 268 -3.75 9.99 -20.66
N ALA A 269 -2.85 9.73 -21.62
CA ALA A 269 -2.42 10.74 -22.59
C ALA A 269 -3.58 11.19 -23.50
N ARG A 270 -4.30 10.25 -24.11
CA ARG A 270 -5.44 10.54 -25.01
C ARG A 270 -6.53 11.39 -24.38
N LEU A 271 -6.80 11.19 -23.10
CA LEU A 271 -7.82 11.98 -22.38
C LEU A 271 -7.45 13.47 -22.24
N ARG A 272 -6.15 13.81 -22.18
CA ARG A 272 -5.69 15.20 -22.12
C ARG A 272 -5.76 15.90 -23.48
N ASP A 273 -5.39 15.18 -24.54
CA ASP A 273 -5.41 15.75 -25.90
C ASP A 273 -6.87 16.00 -26.37
N VAL A 274 -7.86 15.22 -25.91
CA VAL A 274 -9.30 15.47 -26.12
C VAL A 274 -9.79 16.70 -25.35
N ASP A 275 -9.46 16.80 -24.07
CA ASP A 275 -9.86 17.90 -23.19
C ASP A 275 -9.35 19.25 -23.71
N TRP A 276 -8.14 19.26 -24.29
CA TRP A 276 -7.56 20.47 -24.91
C TRP A 276 -8.35 20.99 -26.11
N LEU A 277 -8.77 20.12 -27.05
CA LEU A 277 -9.56 20.51 -28.21
C LEU A 277 -10.85 21.22 -27.79
N CYS A 278 -11.68 20.51 -27.02
CA CYS A 278 -13.02 20.94 -26.63
C CYS A 278 -13.04 22.14 -25.66
N THR A 279 -11.88 22.62 -25.21
CA THR A 279 -11.71 23.85 -24.43
C THR A 279 -11.10 25.01 -25.22
N HIS A 280 -10.65 24.80 -26.46
CA HIS A 280 -9.91 25.80 -27.25
C HIS A 280 -10.46 26.07 -28.67
N VAL A 281 -11.42 25.30 -29.19
CA VAL A 281 -11.96 25.49 -30.57
C VAL A 281 -13.51 25.58 -30.61
N ASP A 282 -14.02 26.81 -30.51
CA ASP A 282 -15.44 27.14 -30.70
C ASP A 282 -15.79 27.37 -32.20
N ASP A 283 -15.82 26.29 -32.99
CA ASP A 283 -16.37 26.31 -34.35
C ASP A 283 -17.27 25.09 -34.66
N PRO A 284 -18.58 25.29 -34.92
CA PRO A 284 -19.48 24.25 -35.39
C PRO A 284 -19.10 23.64 -36.76
N GLU A 285 -18.37 24.34 -37.63
CA GLU A 285 -17.97 23.84 -38.97
C GLU A 285 -16.82 22.84 -38.89
N ALA A 286 -15.81 23.14 -38.07
CA ALA A 286 -14.87 22.20 -37.45
C ALA A 286 -15.54 21.16 -36.52
N GLN A 287 -16.88 21.24 -36.35
CA GLN A 287 -17.66 20.30 -35.56
C GLN A 287 -19.02 19.78 -36.17
N ASP A 288 -19.09 19.37 -37.45
CA ASP A 288 -20.17 18.47 -37.98
C ASP A 288 -19.91 16.95 -38.29
N ALA A 289 -19.22 16.45 -39.34
CA ALA A 289 -17.92 16.89 -39.83
C ALA A 289 -16.92 15.72 -40.24
N ALA A 290 -15.71 15.57 -39.66
CA ALA A 290 -14.49 14.76 -40.00
C ALA A 290 -14.62 13.23 -40.11
N LEU A 291 -15.83 12.73 -39.88
CA LEU A 291 -16.31 11.36 -40.04
C LEU A 291 -15.87 10.60 -41.33
N LEU A 292 -15.33 11.27 -42.38
CA LEU A 292 -15.54 10.97 -43.89
C LEU A 292 -14.01 10.59 -44.33
N LEU A 293 -12.96 10.88 -43.53
CA LEU A 293 -11.54 10.59 -43.89
C LEU A 293 -11.19 9.07 -44.00
N PRO A 294 -10.08 8.66 -44.66
CA PRO A 294 -9.71 7.24 -44.77
C PRO A 294 -9.38 6.57 -43.42
N GLU A 295 -9.87 5.36 -43.20
CA GLU A 295 -9.90 4.68 -41.88
C GLU A 295 -8.55 4.66 -41.13
N LYS A 296 -7.43 4.38 -41.80
CA LYS A 296 -6.10 4.36 -41.17
C LYS A 296 -5.59 5.76 -40.78
N ALA A 297 -6.02 6.80 -41.49
CA ALA A 297 -5.75 8.20 -41.15
C ALA A 297 -6.71 8.71 -40.06
N GLN A 298 -7.98 8.29 -40.09
CA GLN A 298 -8.90 8.47 -38.96
C GLN A 298 -8.35 7.81 -37.70
N ALA A 299 -7.78 6.61 -37.77
CA ALA A 299 -7.20 5.93 -36.61
C ALA A 299 -5.99 6.69 -36.04
N LEU A 300 -5.12 7.26 -36.87
CA LEU A 300 -3.97 8.05 -36.41
C LEU A 300 -4.39 9.40 -35.81
N ALA A 301 -5.36 10.07 -36.42
CA ALA A 301 -5.92 11.31 -35.89
C ALA A 301 -6.76 11.05 -34.63
N ARG A 302 -7.56 9.98 -34.57
CA ARG A 302 -8.27 9.55 -33.34
C ARG A 302 -7.34 9.06 -32.24
N ALA A 303 -6.16 8.56 -32.58
CA ALA A 303 -5.15 8.20 -31.60
C ALA A 303 -4.56 9.42 -30.86
N ARG A 304 -4.84 10.66 -31.32
CA ARG A 304 -4.30 11.90 -30.75
C ARG A 304 -5.33 13.02 -30.53
N TYR A 305 -6.32 13.20 -31.38
CA TYR A 305 -7.29 14.31 -31.40
C TYR A 305 -8.65 13.85 -31.98
N PRO A 306 -9.39 12.94 -31.34
CA PRO A 306 -10.48 12.18 -31.97
C PRO A 306 -11.76 12.93 -32.30
N ASP A 307 -12.26 13.85 -31.47
CA ASP A 307 -13.67 14.24 -31.55
C ASP A 307 -13.92 15.40 -32.51
N GLU A 308 -13.15 16.49 -32.48
CA GLU A 308 -13.15 17.47 -33.60
C GLU A 308 -12.67 16.85 -34.91
N TRP A 309 -11.89 15.77 -34.84
CA TRP A 309 -11.56 14.92 -35.98
C TRP A 309 -12.58 13.80 -36.27
N TYR A 310 -13.68 13.74 -35.52
CA TYR A 310 -14.93 13.23 -36.05
C TYR A 310 -15.72 14.37 -36.69
N ARG A 311 -15.35 15.65 -36.48
CA ARG A 311 -16.18 16.79 -36.87
C ARG A 311 -15.67 18.02 -37.76
N LEU A 312 -14.62 17.91 -38.61
CA LEU A 312 -14.27 18.83 -39.77
C LEU A 312 -14.59 18.51 -41.32
N TRP A 313 -14.86 17.27 -41.80
CA TRP A 313 -15.05 16.79 -43.23
C TRP A 313 -16.42 17.00 -43.92
N ARG A 314 -17.54 16.53 -43.34
CA ARG A 314 -18.91 16.41 -43.91
C ARG A 314 -19.41 17.71 -44.57
N ARG A 315 -19.09 18.88 -43.99
CA ARG A 315 -19.39 20.20 -44.61
C ARG A 315 -18.54 20.49 -45.84
N GLY A 316 -17.27 20.09 -45.85
CA GLY A 316 -16.40 20.15 -47.02
C GLY A 316 -16.91 19.28 -48.18
N THR A 317 -17.44 18.09 -47.89
CA THR A 317 -17.99 17.19 -48.93
C THR A 317 -19.24 17.76 -49.60
N GLN A 318 -20.20 18.28 -48.82
CA GLN A 318 -21.41 18.92 -49.37
C GLN A 318 -21.14 20.22 -50.15
N ARG A 319 -19.92 20.80 -50.04
CA ARG A 319 -19.50 21.97 -50.81
C ARG A 319 -18.95 21.57 -52.18
N ALA A 320 -18.11 20.54 -52.24
CA ALA A 320 -17.62 19.97 -53.50
C ALA A 320 -18.77 19.50 -54.42
N GLU A 321 -19.82 18.93 -53.84
CA GLU A 321 -21.05 18.52 -54.56
C GLU A 321 -21.85 19.70 -55.15
N ARG A 322 -21.59 20.95 -54.73
CA ARG A 322 -22.24 22.16 -55.23
C ARG A 322 -21.37 22.95 -56.21
N GLU A 323 -20.06 22.99 -56.00
CA GLU A 323 -19.10 23.66 -56.91
C GLU A 323 -18.90 22.87 -58.22
N VAL A 324 -19.23 21.58 -58.25
CA VAL A 324 -19.27 20.74 -59.47
C VAL A 324 -20.63 20.85 -60.20
N ALA A 325 -21.61 21.55 -59.63
CA ALA A 325 -22.98 21.67 -60.13
C ALA A 325 -23.38 23.13 -60.51
N SER A 326 -22.39 24.01 -60.66
CA SER A 326 -22.54 25.45 -60.98
C SER A 326 -21.51 25.93 -62.00
#